data_AF-A0A3S4BKB4-F1
#
_entry.id   AF-A0A3S4BKB4-F1
#
_cell.length_a   1.000
_cell.length_b   1.000
_cell.length_c   1.000
_cell.angle_alpha   90.00
_cell.angle_beta   90.00
_cell.angle_gamma   90.00
#
_symmetry.space_group_name_H-M   'P 1'
#
loop_
_entity.id
_entity.type
_entity.pdbx_description
1 polymer ?
#
loop_
_entity_poly.entity_id
_entity_poly.type
_entity_poly.pdbx_seq_one_letter_code
_entity_poly.pdbx_strand_id
1 'polypeptide(L)'
;MERKKIVHTLDTPYSAVEWPHVCQDDQDTIVELLCHLLAPLGAHRRSFIPASKGKRKRSKRAQNRETPAAAAPANPAPPVPELSAYVDVGLAKISRTLQAMSPSRDEPGLLQQEGSSAKQEEPTSRPDDRPYSVVFAARSGRSSAFHCHFPQMVALAARSQKADDAVRLVGLSKACEDRLSAALGIPRVSSIALREGAPQAKGLVDFVREHVAPVKVPWLEEAQAAQFLETRIDPVPTKIGSKKPRLS
;
A
#
# COMPACT_ATOMS: atom_id res chain seq x y z
N MET A 1 27.44 11.32 37.47
CA MET A 1 27.72 11.73 36.09
C MET A 1 27.66 10.52 35.19
N GLU A 2 26.74 10.49 34.21
CA GLU A 2 26.67 9.42 33.21
C GLU A 2 27.90 9.50 32.29
N ARG A 3 28.69 8.42 32.19
CA ARG A 3 29.85 8.36 31.28
C ARG A 3 29.35 8.07 29.86
N LYS A 4 29.67 8.94 28.90
CA LYS A 4 29.36 8.77 27.48
C LYS A 4 30.64 8.40 26.73
N LYS A 5 30.55 7.48 25.77
CA LYS A 5 31.61 7.11 24.82
C LYS A 5 31.14 7.42 23.40
N ILE A 6 32.01 8.00 22.58
CA ILE A 6 31.74 8.15 21.14
C ILE A 6 31.94 6.79 20.47
N VAL A 7 30.93 6.34 19.74
CA VAL A 7 30.96 5.15 18.89
C VAL A 7 30.78 5.64 17.46
N HIS A 8 31.66 5.20 16.56
CA HIS A 8 31.54 5.51 15.14
C HIS A 8 30.60 4.50 14.48
N THR A 9 29.56 4.98 13.83
CA THR A 9 28.60 4.16 13.08
C THR A 9 28.73 4.46 11.59
N LEU A 10 28.65 3.41 10.78
CA LEU A 10 28.62 3.54 9.31
C LEU A 10 27.18 3.79 8.87
N ASP A 11 26.99 4.80 8.02
CA ASP A 11 25.72 5.09 7.37
C ASP A 11 25.84 4.88 5.85
N THR A 12 24.70 4.75 5.17
CA THR A 12 24.66 4.67 3.71
C THR A 12 25.04 6.03 3.11
N PRO A 13 25.96 6.08 2.15
CA PRO A 13 26.28 7.32 1.44
C PRO A 13 25.20 7.68 0.40
N TYR A 14 24.32 6.73 0.07
CA TYR A 14 23.25 6.94 -0.90
C TYR A 14 22.07 7.71 -0.31
N SER A 15 21.37 8.44 -1.18
CA SER A 15 20.17 9.18 -0.82
C SER A 15 19.04 8.26 -0.37
N ALA A 16 18.36 8.66 0.71
CA ALA A 16 17.20 7.96 1.22
C ALA A 16 16.01 8.10 0.26
N VAL A 17 15.13 7.09 0.26
CA VAL A 17 13.88 7.16 -0.48
C VAL A 17 12.83 7.83 0.37
N GLU A 18 12.24 8.90 -0.17
CA GLU A 18 11.21 9.68 0.50
C GLU A 18 9.82 9.29 0.03
N TRP A 19 8.86 9.47 0.93
CA TRP A 19 7.45 9.37 0.58
C TRP A 19 7.02 10.67 -0.12
N PRO A 20 6.19 10.60 -1.17
CA PRO A 20 5.63 11.79 -1.79
C PRO A 20 4.96 12.68 -0.74
N HIS A 21 5.26 13.97 -0.80
CA HIS A 21 4.58 14.97 0.01
C HIS A 21 3.21 15.26 -0.59
N VAL A 22 2.20 15.35 0.27
CA VAL A 22 0.82 15.71 -0.09
C VAL A 22 0.37 16.72 0.95
N CYS A 23 -0.23 17.83 0.51
CA CYS A 23 -0.73 18.82 1.46
C CYS A 23 -1.97 18.27 2.21
N GLN A 24 -2.29 18.85 3.37
CA GLN A 24 -3.35 18.33 4.21
C GLN A 24 -4.73 18.44 3.54
N ASP A 25 -5.01 19.55 2.84
CA ASP A 25 -6.29 19.78 2.16
C ASP A 25 -6.51 18.78 1.01
N ASP A 26 -5.46 18.50 0.24
CA ASP A 26 -5.48 17.47 -0.81
C ASP A 26 -5.67 16.08 -0.21
N GLN A 27 -5.00 15.79 0.90
CA GLN A 27 -5.13 14.50 1.58
C GLN A 27 -6.57 14.27 2.06
N ASP A 28 -7.22 15.29 2.61
CA ASP A 28 -8.60 15.19 3.09
C ASP A 28 -9.59 15.01 1.92
N THR A 29 -9.38 15.72 0.81
CA THR A 29 -10.14 15.56 -0.44
C THR A 29 -9.97 14.16 -1.03
N ILE A 30 -8.73 13.66 -1.12
CA ILE A 30 -8.42 12.31 -1.59
C ILE A 30 -9.13 11.26 -0.73
N VAL A 31 -9.09 11.41 0.59
CA VAL A 31 -9.72 10.46 1.51
C VAL A 31 -11.24 10.51 1.42
N GLU A 32 -11.84 11.68 1.22
CA GLU A 32 -13.27 11.83 1.00
C GLU A 32 -13.72 11.15 -0.29
N LEU A 33 -13.04 11.43 -1.41
CA LEU A 33 -13.30 10.79 -2.70
C LEU A 33 -13.13 9.27 -2.62
N LEU A 34 -12.08 8.79 -1.93
CA LEU A 34 -11.84 7.37 -1.70
C LEU A 34 -12.95 6.75 -0.83
N CYS A 35 -13.42 7.44 0.21
CA CYS A 35 -14.53 6.95 1.04
C CYS A 35 -15.82 6.83 0.23
N HIS A 36 -16.15 7.80 -0.62
CA HIS A 36 -17.31 7.76 -1.51
C HIS A 36 -17.21 6.60 -2.51
N LEU A 37 -16.04 6.41 -3.13
CA LEU A 37 -15.79 5.29 -4.03
C LEU A 37 -15.98 3.93 -3.34
N LEU A 38 -15.55 3.80 -2.09
CA LEU A 38 -15.58 2.53 -1.35
C LEU A 38 -16.90 2.27 -0.61
N ALA A 39 -17.76 3.28 -0.44
CA ALA A 39 -19.03 3.16 0.29
C ALA A 39 -19.96 2.04 -0.23
N PRO A 40 -20.12 1.84 -1.56
CA PRO A 40 -20.90 0.72 -2.10
C PRO A 40 -20.36 -0.66 -1.68
N LEU A 41 -19.03 -0.81 -1.60
CA LEU A 41 -18.40 -2.05 -1.16
C LEU A 41 -18.70 -2.32 0.31
N GLY A 42 -18.62 -1.30 1.17
CA GLY A 42 -18.97 -1.45 2.58
C GLY A 42 -20.44 -1.74 2.81
N ALA A 43 -21.34 -1.10 2.07
CA ALA A 43 -22.78 -1.36 2.14
C ALA A 43 -23.09 -2.81 1.77
N HIS A 44 -22.53 -3.29 0.65
CA HIS A 44 -22.67 -4.68 0.22
C HIS A 44 -22.14 -5.65 1.30
N ARG A 45 -20.97 -5.37 1.87
CA ARG A 45 -20.39 -6.21 2.94
C ARG A 45 -21.24 -6.27 4.18
N ARG A 46 -21.79 -5.13 4.63
CA ARG A 46 -22.66 -5.07 5.82
C ARG A 46 -23.97 -5.84 5.61
N SER A 47 -24.55 -5.76 4.42
CA SER A 47 -25.85 -6.38 4.11
C SER A 47 -25.74 -7.87 3.78
N PHE A 48 -24.66 -8.31 3.13
CA PHE A 48 -24.58 -9.66 2.54
C PHE A 48 -23.45 -10.54 3.08
N ILE A 49 -22.44 -9.97 3.75
CA ILE A 49 -21.37 -10.78 4.36
C ILE A 49 -21.68 -10.94 5.85
N PRO A 50 -22.01 -12.17 6.30
CA PRO A 50 -22.28 -12.40 7.72
C PRO A 50 -20.99 -12.17 8.51
N ALA A 51 -21.04 -11.21 9.44
CA ALA A 51 -19.93 -10.97 10.35
C ALA A 51 -19.58 -12.27 11.10
N SER A 52 -18.30 -12.63 11.10
CA SER A 52 -17.80 -13.78 11.86
C SER A 52 -18.16 -13.60 13.34
N LYS A 53 -19.12 -14.38 13.82
CA LYS A 53 -19.43 -14.48 15.24
C LYS A 53 -18.27 -15.24 15.86
N GLY A 54 -17.28 -14.53 16.40
CA GLY A 54 -16.01 -15.07 16.90
C GLY A 54 -16.17 -16.32 17.78
N LYS A 55 -15.08 -17.13 17.87
CA LYS A 55 -15.06 -18.48 18.48
C LYS A 55 -15.85 -18.62 19.80
N ARG A 56 -15.85 -17.62 20.68
CA ARG A 56 -16.56 -17.63 21.97
C ARG A 56 -18.09 -17.77 21.85
N LYS A 57 -18.71 -17.30 20.76
CA LYS A 57 -20.17 -17.39 20.57
C LYS A 57 -20.62 -18.70 19.90
N ARG A 58 -19.68 -19.42 19.26
CA ARG A 58 -19.93 -20.73 18.61
C ARG A 58 -20.09 -21.84 19.66
N SER A 59 -19.31 -21.80 20.75
CA SER A 59 -19.42 -22.75 21.87
C SER A 59 -20.77 -22.64 22.60
N LYS A 60 -21.28 -21.42 22.88
CA LYS A 60 -22.60 -21.24 23.53
C LYS A 60 -23.80 -21.65 22.66
N ARG A 61 -23.68 -21.65 21.34
CA ARG A 61 -24.75 -22.09 20.41
C ARG A 61 -24.74 -23.59 20.13
N ALA A 62 -23.61 -24.28 20.36
CA ALA A 62 -23.54 -25.73 20.26
C ALA A 62 -24.32 -26.43 21.39
N GLN A 63 -24.52 -25.74 22.53
CA GLN A 63 -25.21 -26.28 23.70
C GLN A 63 -26.72 -25.99 23.73
N ASN A 64 -27.26 -25.24 22.77
CA ASN A 64 -28.65 -24.79 22.78
C ASN A 64 -29.36 -25.06 21.45
N ARG A 65 -29.11 -26.23 20.85
CA ARG A 65 -29.62 -26.60 19.52
C ARG A 65 -30.53 -27.82 19.61
N GLU A 66 -31.69 -27.64 20.22
CA GLU A 66 -32.85 -28.49 19.97
C GLU A 66 -33.88 -27.72 19.12
N THR A 67 -34.18 -28.33 17.96
CA THR A 67 -35.28 -28.09 17.01
C THR A 67 -35.29 -26.86 16.07
N PRO A 68 -35.70 -27.05 14.78
CA PRO A 68 -35.59 -26.06 13.72
C PRO A 68 -36.92 -25.34 13.45
N ALA A 69 -36.89 -24.05 13.15
CA ALA A 69 -38.04 -23.34 12.61
C ALA A 69 -37.63 -22.30 11.58
N ALA A 70 -38.22 -22.44 10.40
CA ALA A 70 -38.42 -21.47 9.33
C ALA A 70 -37.18 -20.83 8.68
N ALA A 71 -36.71 -21.47 7.60
CA ALA A 71 -35.97 -20.79 6.55
C ALA A 71 -36.89 -19.78 5.84
N ALA A 72 -36.66 -18.49 6.08
CA ALA A 72 -37.24 -17.40 5.29
C ALA A 72 -36.63 -17.41 3.86
N PRO A 73 -37.37 -16.95 2.85
CA PRO A 73 -37.04 -17.18 1.44
C PRO A 73 -35.75 -16.45 1.05
N ALA A 74 -34.87 -17.17 0.36
CA ALA A 74 -33.62 -16.66 -0.18
C ALA A 74 -33.91 -15.72 -1.35
N ASN A 75 -33.98 -14.42 -1.09
CA ASN A 75 -33.77 -13.42 -2.13
C ASN A 75 -32.36 -13.62 -2.72
N PRO A 76 -32.18 -13.64 -4.05
CA PRO A 76 -30.87 -13.78 -4.65
C PRO A 76 -30.01 -12.60 -4.17
N ALA A 77 -28.86 -12.90 -3.56
CA ALA A 77 -27.93 -11.86 -3.15
C ALA A 77 -27.61 -10.99 -4.38
N PRO A 78 -27.69 -9.65 -4.29
CA PRO A 78 -27.37 -8.78 -5.41
C PRO A 78 -25.92 -9.03 -5.85
N PRO A 79 -25.62 -8.81 -7.14
CA PRO A 79 -24.29 -9.01 -7.66
C PRO A 79 -23.27 -8.17 -6.87
N VAL A 80 -22.11 -8.75 -6.62
CA VAL A 80 -20.98 -8.05 -6.01
C VAL A 80 -20.69 -6.79 -6.84
N PRO A 81 -20.47 -5.62 -6.21
CA PRO A 81 -20.18 -4.41 -6.96
C PRO A 81 -18.98 -4.62 -7.86
N GLU A 82 -19.06 -4.23 -9.13
CA GLU A 82 -18.00 -4.40 -10.13
C GLU A 82 -16.65 -3.85 -9.65
N LEU A 83 -16.70 -2.76 -8.88
CA LEU A 83 -15.55 -2.14 -8.23
C LEU A 83 -14.72 -3.13 -7.37
N SER A 84 -15.33 -4.17 -6.81
CA SER A 84 -14.63 -5.14 -5.96
C SER A 84 -13.50 -5.88 -6.67
N ALA A 85 -13.58 -6.02 -8.00
CA ALA A 85 -12.53 -6.65 -8.80
C ALA A 85 -11.30 -5.73 -9.04
N TYR A 86 -11.47 -4.42 -8.85
CA TYR A 86 -10.43 -3.41 -9.10
C TYR A 86 -9.79 -2.87 -7.81
N VAL A 87 -10.30 -3.26 -6.64
CA VAL A 87 -9.85 -2.76 -5.34
C VAL A 87 -9.19 -3.88 -4.54
N ASP A 88 -7.91 -3.70 -4.25
CA ASP A 88 -7.16 -4.58 -3.36
C ASP A 88 -6.99 -3.95 -1.99
N VAL A 89 -7.30 -4.72 -0.95
CA VAL A 89 -7.16 -4.28 0.44
C VAL A 89 -6.16 -5.16 1.17
N GLY A 90 -5.24 -4.51 1.89
CA GLY A 90 -4.25 -5.18 2.72
C GLY A 90 -2.88 -5.25 2.08
N LEU A 91 -1.86 -4.94 2.88
CA LEU A 91 -0.49 -4.79 2.39
C LEU A 91 0.06 -6.05 1.73
N ALA A 92 -0.22 -7.24 2.25
CA ALA A 92 0.35 -8.49 1.72
C ALA A 92 -0.11 -8.79 0.28
N LYS A 93 -1.36 -8.43 -0.07
CA LYS A 93 -1.88 -8.57 -1.45
C LYS A 93 -1.24 -7.53 -2.36
N ILE A 94 -1.18 -6.29 -1.89
CA ILE A 94 -0.60 -5.16 -2.63
C ILE A 94 0.88 -5.40 -2.92
N SER A 95 1.66 -5.81 -1.92
CA SER A 95 3.10 -6.05 -2.07
C SER A 95 3.40 -7.19 -3.05
N ARG A 96 2.62 -8.28 -3.04
CA ARG A 96 2.76 -9.39 -4.00
C ARG A 96 2.44 -8.95 -5.42
N THR A 97 1.42 -8.12 -5.59
CA THR A 97 1.05 -7.61 -6.92
C THR A 97 2.06 -6.60 -7.43
N LEU A 98 2.56 -5.68 -6.58
CA LEU A 98 3.66 -4.78 -6.93
C LEU A 98 4.93 -5.54 -7.36
N GLN A 99 5.22 -6.66 -6.68
CA GLN A 99 6.32 -7.54 -7.07
C GLN A 99 6.07 -8.19 -8.44
N ALA A 100 4.86 -8.67 -8.71
CA ALA A 100 4.50 -9.25 -10.01
C ALA A 100 4.50 -8.24 -11.16
N MET A 101 4.22 -6.97 -10.87
CA MET A 101 4.27 -5.86 -11.83
C MET A 101 5.70 -5.37 -12.11
N SER A 102 6.66 -5.69 -11.25
CA SER A 102 8.04 -5.25 -11.42
C SER A 102 8.66 -5.99 -12.60
N PRO A 103 9.44 -5.30 -13.47
CA PRO A 103 10.05 -5.96 -14.62
C PRO A 103 11.00 -7.06 -14.15
N SER A 104 10.75 -8.30 -14.57
CA SER A 104 11.68 -9.41 -14.38
C SER A 104 12.94 -9.16 -15.19
N ARG A 105 14.10 -9.39 -14.56
CA ARG A 105 15.42 -9.12 -15.13
C ARG A 105 15.86 -10.12 -16.21
N ASP A 106 14.96 -11.02 -16.64
CA ASP A 106 15.24 -12.09 -17.60
C ASP A 106 15.14 -11.66 -19.07
N GLU A 107 14.93 -10.36 -19.36
CA GLU A 107 15.08 -9.81 -20.71
C GLU A 107 16.40 -9.02 -20.84
N PRO A 108 17.45 -9.61 -21.43
CA PRO A 108 18.64 -8.87 -21.82
C PRO A 108 18.33 -8.07 -23.10
N GLY A 109 18.00 -6.79 -22.95
CA GLY A 109 17.71 -5.93 -24.09
C GLY A 109 17.82 -4.44 -23.81
N LEU A 110 19.06 -3.93 -23.71
CA LEU A 110 19.33 -2.54 -24.08
C LEU A 110 19.17 -2.41 -25.61
N LEU A 111 18.49 -1.33 -26.02
CA LEU A 111 18.32 -0.78 -27.38
C LEU A 111 16.95 -1.06 -28.06
N GLN A 112 16.19 0.02 -28.21
CA GLN A 112 15.21 0.33 -29.26
C GLN A 112 14.01 -0.62 -29.45
N GLN A 113 12.82 -0.07 -29.22
CA GLN A 113 11.83 0.04 -30.30
C GLN A 113 10.84 1.17 -29.98
N GLU A 114 11.14 2.37 -30.49
CA GLU A 114 10.09 3.26 -30.95
C GLU A 114 9.49 2.64 -32.21
N GLY A 115 8.18 2.42 -32.19
CA GLY A 115 7.41 1.98 -33.34
C GLY A 115 7.15 0.48 -33.42
N SER A 116 6.04 0.03 -32.85
CA SER A 116 5.01 -0.61 -33.67
C SER A 116 3.66 -0.73 -32.95
N SER A 117 2.65 -0.23 -33.65
CA SER A 117 1.24 -0.63 -33.61
C SER A 117 0.44 -0.29 -32.36
N ALA A 118 -0.23 0.86 -32.44
CA ALA A 118 -1.54 1.08 -31.85
C ALA A 118 -2.48 -0.08 -32.25
N LYS A 119 -2.59 -1.09 -31.40
CA LYS A 119 -3.77 -1.92 -31.31
C LYS A 119 -4.67 -1.26 -30.27
N GLN A 120 -5.83 -0.80 -30.72
CA GLN A 120 -6.96 -0.53 -29.84
C GLN A 120 -7.25 -1.83 -29.07
N GLU A 121 -6.80 -1.91 -27.82
CA GLU A 121 -7.18 -2.97 -26.91
C GLU A 121 -8.55 -2.62 -26.33
N GLU A 122 -9.57 -3.23 -26.90
CA GLU A 122 -10.79 -3.60 -26.17
C GLU A 122 -10.40 -4.24 -24.81
N PRO A 123 -11.07 -3.90 -23.70
CA PRO A 123 -10.59 -4.23 -22.36
C PRO A 123 -11.00 -5.66 -21.97
N THR A 124 -10.47 -6.68 -22.67
CA THR A 124 -10.74 -8.11 -22.36
C THR A 124 -9.74 -8.73 -21.37
N SER A 125 -8.76 -7.97 -20.86
CA SER A 125 -7.89 -8.45 -19.78
C SER A 125 -8.67 -8.56 -18.47
N ARG A 126 -8.51 -9.69 -17.76
CA ARG A 126 -9.09 -9.90 -16.43
C ARG A 126 -8.64 -8.74 -15.53
N PRO A 127 -9.52 -8.21 -14.67
CA PRO A 127 -9.17 -7.08 -13.80
C PRO A 127 -7.98 -7.37 -12.89
N ASP A 128 -7.73 -8.65 -12.55
CA ASP A 128 -6.60 -9.08 -11.73
C ASP A 128 -5.21 -8.87 -12.38
N ASP A 129 -5.14 -8.82 -13.71
CA ASP A 129 -3.88 -8.66 -14.46
C ASP A 129 -3.52 -7.19 -14.70
N ARG A 130 -4.46 -6.27 -14.41
CA ARG A 130 -4.24 -4.85 -14.63
C ARG A 130 -3.30 -4.26 -13.59
N PRO A 131 -2.38 -3.38 -14.00
CA PRO A 131 -1.47 -2.75 -13.07
C PRO A 131 -2.22 -1.79 -12.14
N TYR A 132 -1.59 -1.43 -11.03
CA TYR A 132 -2.14 -0.42 -10.13
C TYR A 132 -2.02 0.98 -10.73
N SER A 133 -3.01 1.83 -10.49
CA SER A 133 -2.94 3.26 -10.79
C SER A 133 -2.56 4.06 -9.54
N VAL A 134 -3.12 3.69 -8.38
CA VAL A 134 -2.88 4.39 -7.12
C VAL A 134 -2.82 3.40 -5.97
N VAL A 135 -1.88 3.62 -5.05
CA VAL A 135 -1.71 2.87 -3.81
C VAL A 135 -1.78 3.83 -2.62
N PHE A 136 -2.71 3.57 -1.72
CA PHE A 136 -2.88 4.27 -0.45
C PHE A 136 -2.29 3.43 0.67
N ALA A 137 -1.43 4.01 1.49
CA ALA A 137 -0.86 3.33 2.65
C ALA A 137 -0.78 4.25 3.86
N ALA A 138 -1.28 3.79 4.99
CA ALA A 138 -1.21 4.52 6.23
C ALA A 138 0.21 4.53 6.80
N ARG A 139 0.65 5.71 7.23
CA ARG A 139 2.02 5.96 7.70
C ARG A 139 2.20 5.71 9.20
N SER A 140 1.13 5.62 9.98
CA SER A 140 1.23 5.54 11.44
C SER A 140 1.50 4.13 11.95
N GLY A 141 2.41 4.01 12.93
CA GLY A 141 2.60 2.79 13.71
C GLY A 141 3.32 1.65 12.99
N ARG A 142 4.04 1.95 11.90
CA ARG A 142 4.80 0.98 11.10
C ARG A 142 6.30 1.14 11.36
N SER A 143 7.08 0.08 11.11
CA SER A 143 8.53 0.10 11.30
C SER A 143 9.21 1.03 10.28
N SER A 144 10.38 1.57 10.61
CA SER A 144 11.21 2.32 9.67
C SER A 144 11.50 1.52 8.39
N ALA A 145 11.69 0.20 8.51
CA ALA A 145 11.88 -0.69 7.37
C ALA A 145 10.73 -0.63 6.35
N PHE A 146 9.48 -0.53 6.81
CA PHE A 146 8.34 -0.34 5.90
C PHE A 146 8.41 1.01 5.19
N HIS A 147 8.73 2.07 5.91
CA HIS A 147 8.81 3.41 5.34
C HIS A 147 9.92 3.54 4.29
N CYS A 148 11.04 2.85 4.45
CA CYS A 148 12.12 2.89 3.46
C CYS A 148 11.81 2.01 2.24
N HIS A 149 11.29 0.80 2.46
CA HIS A 149 11.17 -0.21 1.40
C HIS A 149 9.90 -0.09 0.57
N PHE A 150 8.77 0.29 1.18
CA PHE A 150 7.50 0.30 0.46
C PHE A 150 7.45 1.29 -0.71
N PRO A 151 7.94 2.54 -0.58
CA PRO A 151 8.03 3.44 -1.73
C PRO A 151 8.92 2.89 -2.84
N GLN A 152 10.01 2.19 -2.51
CA GLN A 152 10.88 1.55 -3.51
C GLN A 152 10.13 0.50 -4.32
N MET A 153 9.34 -0.35 -3.65
CA MET A 153 8.51 -1.34 -4.35
C MET A 153 7.54 -0.68 -5.33
N VAL A 154 6.89 0.42 -4.92
CA VAL A 154 5.97 1.16 -5.79
C VAL A 154 6.70 1.79 -6.97
N ALA A 155 7.87 2.39 -6.74
CA ALA A 155 8.65 3.01 -7.80
C ALA A 155 9.20 2.01 -8.81
N LEU A 156 9.61 0.81 -8.37
CA LEU A 156 10.05 -0.27 -9.27
C LEU A 156 8.89 -0.81 -10.10
N ALA A 157 7.73 -1.01 -9.48
CA ALA A 157 6.51 -1.36 -10.18
C ALA A 157 6.09 -0.30 -11.20
N ALA A 158 6.24 0.99 -10.88
CA ALA A 158 5.91 2.08 -11.79
C ALA A 158 6.76 2.11 -13.07
N ARG A 159 7.95 1.46 -13.08
CA ARG A 159 8.83 1.40 -14.26
C ARG A 159 8.28 0.53 -15.39
N SER A 160 7.35 -0.39 -15.11
CA SER A 160 6.69 -1.18 -16.16
C SER A 160 5.56 -0.41 -16.86
N GLN A 161 5.25 0.80 -16.40
CA GLN A 161 4.20 1.66 -16.93
C GLN A 161 4.79 2.92 -17.58
N LYS A 162 3.97 3.60 -18.40
CA LYS A 162 4.31 4.94 -18.91
C LYS A 162 4.35 5.95 -17.75
N ALA A 163 5.17 6.99 -17.87
CA ALA A 163 5.35 7.97 -16.81
C ALA A 163 4.04 8.66 -16.36
N ASP A 164 3.14 8.92 -17.31
CA ASP A 164 1.83 9.53 -17.03
C ASP A 164 0.91 8.56 -16.25
N ASP A 165 0.98 7.28 -16.58
CA ASP A 165 0.15 6.23 -15.97
C ASP A 165 0.77 5.54 -14.75
N ALA A 166 2.01 5.90 -14.41
CA ALA A 166 2.78 5.30 -13.33
C ALA A 166 2.04 5.30 -11.99
N VAL A 167 2.15 4.20 -11.24
CA VAL A 167 1.56 4.07 -9.90
C VAL A 167 1.90 5.27 -9.00
N ARG A 168 0.88 5.91 -8.42
CA ARG A 168 1.06 6.94 -7.39
C ARG A 168 0.96 6.34 -5.99
N LEU A 169 1.86 6.74 -5.09
CA LEU A 169 1.83 6.36 -3.67
C LEU A 169 1.31 7.53 -2.83
N VAL A 170 0.20 7.31 -2.13
CA VAL A 170 -0.36 8.29 -1.21
C VAL A 170 -0.16 7.79 0.23
N GLY A 171 0.57 8.57 1.01
CA GLY A 171 0.75 8.34 2.44
C GLY A 171 -0.42 8.90 3.23
N LEU A 172 -1.18 8.03 3.91
CA LEU A 172 -2.32 8.45 4.73
C LEU A 172 -1.90 8.64 6.20
N SER A 173 -2.53 9.60 6.86
CA SER A 173 -2.40 9.79 8.32
C SER A 173 -3.23 8.75 9.08
N LYS A 174 -2.96 8.61 10.38
CA LYS A 174 -3.68 7.67 11.25
C LYS A 174 -5.18 7.92 11.28
N ALA A 175 -5.59 9.19 11.26
CA ALA A 175 -7.00 9.59 11.34
C ALA A 175 -7.82 9.08 10.14
N CYS A 176 -7.17 8.90 8.99
CA CYS A 176 -7.82 8.39 7.78
C CYS A 176 -8.13 6.88 7.86
N GLU A 177 -7.37 6.11 8.65
CA GLU A 177 -7.60 4.66 8.80
C GLU A 177 -9.00 4.33 9.31
N ASP A 178 -9.48 5.10 10.30
CA ASP A 178 -10.80 4.89 10.91
C ASP A 178 -11.94 5.21 9.93
N ARG A 179 -11.79 6.30 9.16
CA ARG A 179 -12.74 6.68 8.09
C ARG A 179 -12.83 5.58 7.03
N LEU A 180 -11.68 5.07 6.58
CA LEU A 180 -11.62 3.99 5.57
C LEU A 180 -12.16 2.67 6.12
N SER A 181 -11.90 2.36 7.39
CA SER A 181 -12.44 1.17 8.06
C SER A 181 -13.97 1.20 8.10
N ALA A 182 -14.56 2.36 8.43
CA ALA A 182 -16.01 2.55 8.42
C ALA A 182 -16.60 2.46 7.00
N ALA A 183 -15.96 3.09 6.01
CA ALA A 183 -16.41 3.08 4.63
C ALA A 183 -16.42 1.67 4.02
N LEU A 184 -15.34 0.90 4.19
CA LEU A 184 -15.18 -0.47 3.65
C LEU A 184 -15.88 -1.57 4.46
N GLY A 185 -16.26 -1.29 5.71
CA GLY A 185 -16.78 -2.28 6.64
C GLY A 185 -15.78 -3.38 7.04
N ILE A 186 -14.47 -3.13 6.90
CA ILE A 186 -13.40 -4.04 7.36
C ILE A 186 -12.76 -3.43 8.60
N PRO A 187 -12.56 -4.19 9.70
CA PRO A 187 -11.77 -3.71 10.81
C PRO A 187 -10.32 -3.44 10.39
N ARG A 188 -9.82 -2.23 10.65
CA ARG A 188 -8.40 -1.84 10.51
C ARG A 188 -7.86 -1.91 9.09
N VAL A 189 -8.32 -0.99 8.24
CA VAL A 189 -7.81 -0.83 6.88
C VAL A 189 -6.63 0.14 6.90
N SER A 190 -5.45 -0.36 6.54
CA SER A 190 -4.21 0.44 6.49
C SER A 190 -3.59 0.55 5.10
N SER A 191 -4.04 -0.24 4.13
CA SER A 191 -3.51 -0.18 2.76
C SER A 191 -4.59 -0.59 1.75
N ILE A 192 -4.73 0.21 0.70
CA ILE A 192 -5.71 0.03 -0.38
C ILE A 192 -5.00 0.32 -1.69
N ALA A 193 -5.20 -0.49 -2.72
CA ALA A 193 -4.72 -0.22 -4.06
C ALA A 193 -5.87 -0.25 -5.06
N LEU A 194 -5.82 0.67 -6.03
CA LEU A 194 -6.75 0.77 -7.14
C LEU A 194 -6.06 0.33 -8.42
N ARG A 195 -6.70 -0.57 -9.16
CA ARG A 195 -6.27 -1.02 -10.48
C ARG A 195 -6.75 -0.08 -11.56
N GLU A 196 -6.04 -0.10 -12.68
CA GLU A 196 -6.39 0.66 -13.86
C GLU A 196 -7.76 0.23 -14.43
N GLY A 197 -8.55 1.20 -14.89
CA GLY A 197 -9.88 0.97 -15.43
C GLY A 197 -10.97 0.73 -14.37
N ALA A 198 -10.70 1.04 -13.11
CA ALA A 198 -11.71 0.94 -12.05
C ALA A 198 -12.92 1.86 -12.33
N PRO A 199 -14.17 1.33 -12.28
CA PRO A 199 -15.36 2.12 -12.55
C PRO A 199 -15.51 3.23 -11.51
N GLN A 200 -15.87 4.44 -11.96
CA GLN A 200 -16.07 5.63 -11.11
C GLN A 200 -14.81 6.10 -10.35
N ALA A 201 -13.64 5.50 -10.56
CA ALA A 201 -12.40 5.89 -9.91
C ALA A 201 -11.60 6.96 -10.69
N LYS A 202 -11.96 7.24 -11.95
CA LYS A 202 -11.21 8.14 -12.83
C LYS A 202 -10.94 9.51 -12.19
N GLY A 203 -11.98 10.16 -11.65
CA GLY A 203 -11.81 11.48 -11.01
C GLY A 203 -10.87 11.46 -9.79
N LEU A 204 -10.89 10.39 -9.00
CA LEU A 204 -9.94 10.21 -7.89
C LEU A 204 -8.51 9.98 -8.40
N VAL A 205 -8.35 9.15 -9.42
CA VAL A 205 -7.03 8.85 -10.01
C VAL A 205 -6.42 10.11 -10.62
N ASP A 206 -7.21 10.88 -11.38
CA ASP A 206 -6.77 12.12 -12.00
C ASP A 206 -6.37 13.16 -10.94
N PHE A 207 -7.20 13.33 -9.89
CA PHE A 207 -6.88 14.23 -8.77
C PHE A 207 -5.58 13.85 -8.07
N VAL A 208 -5.36 12.55 -7.82
CA VAL A 208 -4.12 12.06 -7.20
C VAL A 208 -2.92 12.27 -8.13
N ARG A 209 -3.06 12.07 -9.44
CA ARG A 209 -1.96 12.26 -10.40
C ARG A 209 -1.52 13.71 -10.49
N GLU A 210 -2.45 14.65 -10.31
CA GLU A 210 -2.17 16.10 -10.30
C GLU A 210 -1.48 16.56 -9.00
N HIS A 211 -1.92 16.07 -7.84
CA HIS A 211 -1.46 16.56 -6.53
C HIS A 211 -0.33 15.70 -5.90
N VAL A 212 -0.08 14.50 -6.41
CA VAL A 212 0.90 13.57 -5.83
C VAL A 212 1.96 13.20 -6.86
N ALA A 213 3.21 13.59 -6.57
CA ALA A 213 4.35 13.26 -7.40
C ALA A 213 4.62 11.75 -7.45
N PRO A 214 5.13 11.22 -8.58
CA PRO A 214 5.63 9.85 -8.66
C PRO A 214 6.75 9.61 -7.64
N VAL A 215 6.82 8.39 -7.10
CA VAL A 215 7.91 8.02 -6.19
C VAL A 215 9.21 7.87 -6.98
N LYS A 216 10.26 8.53 -6.50
CA LYS A 216 11.62 8.41 -7.06
C LYS A 216 12.48 7.53 -6.17
N VAL A 217 13.47 6.84 -6.74
CA VAL A 217 14.45 6.01 -6.02
C VAL A 217 15.84 6.55 -6.33
N PRO A 218 16.29 7.62 -5.65
CA PRO A 218 17.51 8.32 -6.03
C PRO A 218 18.75 7.44 -5.91
N TRP A 219 18.85 6.62 -4.86
CA TRP A 219 19.99 5.72 -4.69
C TRP A 219 20.20 4.75 -5.86
N LEU A 220 19.12 4.37 -6.57
CA LEU A 220 19.22 3.48 -7.71
C LEU A 220 19.79 4.20 -8.93
N GLU A 221 19.48 5.49 -9.10
CA GLU A 221 20.06 6.35 -10.14
C GLU A 221 21.53 6.63 -9.83
N GLU A 222 21.84 6.93 -8.57
CA GLU A 222 23.22 7.10 -8.07
C GLU A 222 24.07 5.84 -8.27
N ALA A 223 23.53 4.66 -7.96
CA ALA A 223 24.20 3.39 -8.18
C ALA A 223 24.42 3.10 -9.67
N GLN A 224 23.48 3.49 -10.53
CA GLN A 224 23.61 3.35 -11.99
C GLN A 224 24.69 4.26 -12.58
N ALA A 225 24.98 5.41 -11.95
CA ALA A 225 26.05 6.29 -12.38
C ALA A 225 27.45 5.67 -12.22
N ALA A 226 27.58 4.55 -11.50
CA ALA A 226 28.82 3.83 -11.25
C ALA A 226 29.95 4.71 -10.65
N GLN A 227 29.55 5.79 -9.96
CA GLN A 227 30.47 6.69 -9.27
C GLN A 227 30.72 6.18 -7.85
N PHE A 228 31.98 6.20 -7.43
CA PHE A 228 32.33 5.86 -6.06
C PHE A 228 31.86 6.97 -5.11
N LEU A 229 31.08 6.61 -4.08
CA LEU A 229 30.71 7.50 -2.98
C LEU A 229 31.55 7.18 -1.75
N GLU A 230 32.09 8.22 -1.12
CA GLU A 230 32.94 8.07 0.07
C GLU A 230 32.12 7.57 1.27
N THR A 231 32.78 6.85 2.19
CA THR A 231 32.08 6.27 3.35
C THR A 231 31.59 7.34 4.32
N ARG A 232 30.31 7.27 4.69
CA ARG A 232 29.73 8.15 5.70
C ARG A 232 29.91 7.54 7.10
N ILE A 233 30.74 8.19 7.93
CA ILE A 233 31.06 7.74 9.29
C ILE A 233 30.53 8.77 10.30
N ASP A 234 29.47 8.42 11.02
CA ASP A 234 28.84 9.31 12.00
C ASP A 234 29.32 9.00 13.43
N PRO A 235 29.80 10.00 14.20
CA PRO A 235 30.16 9.82 15.60
C PRO A 235 28.92 9.93 16.51
N VAL A 236 28.48 8.82 17.10
CA VAL A 236 27.29 8.74 17.96
C VAL A 236 27.67 8.60 19.44
N PRO A 237 27.24 9.52 20.33
CA PRO A 237 27.50 9.41 21.77
C PRO A 237 26.62 8.32 22.41
N THR A 238 27.25 7.26 22.91
CA THR A 238 26.57 6.12 23.56
C THR A 238 26.83 6.13 25.07
N LYS A 239 25.81 5.80 25.87
CA LYS A 239 25.95 5.67 27.33
C LYS A 239 26.73 4.40 27.67
N ILE A 240 27.74 4.50 28.53
CA ILE A 240 28.48 3.33 29.05
C ILE A 240 27.78 2.83 30.32
N GLY A 241 27.41 1.55 30.36
CA GLY A 241 26.85 0.92 31.55
C GLY A 241 27.80 0.99 32.77
N SER A 242 27.24 1.07 33.97
CA SER A 242 28.03 1.07 35.20
C SER A 242 28.80 -0.25 35.34
N LYS A 243 30.11 -0.16 35.63
CA LYS A 243 30.91 -1.34 35.94
C LYS A 243 30.35 -1.99 37.22
N LYS A 244 30.04 -3.29 37.18
CA LYS A 244 29.68 -4.05 38.39
C LYS A 244 30.85 -3.95 39.39
N PRO A 245 30.61 -3.54 40.64
CA PRO A 245 31.66 -3.56 41.66
C PRO A 245 32.09 -5.01 41.88
N ARG A 246 33.40 -5.26 41.92
CA ARG A 246 33.92 -6.56 42.33
C ARG A 246 33.66 -6.69 43.84
N LEU A 247 32.89 -7.68 44.24
CA LEU A 247 32.81 -8.06 45.65
C LEU A 247 34.19 -8.65 46.02
N SER A 248 34.85 -7.99 46.97
CA SER A 248 36.05 -8.48 47.68
C SER A 248 35.62 -9.32 48.87
#